data_AF-A0A1K1NRN3-F1
#
_entry.id   AF-A0A1K1NRN3-F1
#
_cell.length_a   1.000
_cell.length_b   1.000
_cell.length_c   1.000
_cell.angle_alpha   90.00
_cell.angle_beta   90.00
_cell.angle_gamma   90.00
#
_symmetry.space_group_name_H-M   'P 1'
#
loop_
_entity.id
_entity.type
_entity.pdbx_description
1 polymer ?
#
loop_
_entity_poly.entity_id
_entity_poly.type
_entity_poly.pdbx_seq_one_letter_code
_entity_poly.pdbx_strand_id
1 'polypeptide(L)'
;MNKKDILKKSRKEFKNQDLPEIEEIRKMSVFSLVAVVIFACVIVLAEKHVYGEYNIGLMTVVFSAPVIMGLYRCFTSKKKHKLPIIAATVWFALWFGFLAFCEITSLMDYKR
;
A
#
# COMPACT_ATOMS: atom_id res chain seq x y z
N MET A 1 -26.65 -20.54 -24.49
CA MET A 1 -25.22 -20.92 -24.51
C MET A 1 -24.89 -21.58 -23.18
N ASN A 2 -24.34 -22.79 -23.18
CA ASN A 2 -24.17 -23.59 -21.96
C ASN A 2 -22.97 -23.06 -21.14
N LYS A 3 -23.09 -22.99 -19.81
CA LYS A 3 -22.11 -22.36 -18.89
C LYS A 3 -20.69 -22.93 -19.05
N LYS A 4 -20.60 -24.21 -19.39
CA LYS A 4 -19.35 -24.95 -19.65
C LYS A 4 -18.63 -24.48 -20.93
N ASP A 5 -19.37 -24.07 -21.96
CA ASP A 5 -18.80 -23.62 -23.22
C ASP A 5 -18.25 -22.19 -23.11
N ILE A 6 -18.89 -21.35 -22.29
CA ILE A 6 -18.42 -19.98 -21.98
C ILE A 6 -17.08 -20.03 -21.24
N LEU A 7 -16.97 -20.89 -20.22
CA LEU A 7 -15.75 -21.06 -19.43
C LEU A 7 -14.60 -21.63 -20.26
N LYS A 8 -14.87 -22.60 -21.15
CA LYS A 8 -13.85 -23.14 -22.06
C LYS A 8 -13.36 -22.09 -23.05
N LYS A 9 -14.26 -21.27 -23.62
CA LYS A 9 -13.89 -20.21 -24.55
C LYS A 9 -13.06 -19.11 -23.86
N SER A 10 -13.47 -18.67 -22.68
CA SER A 10 -12.72 -17.71 -21.86
C SER A 10 -11.33 -18.22 -21.47
N ARG A 11 -11.20 -19.49 -21.05
CA ARG A 11 -9.89 -20.07 -20.70
C ARG A 11 -8.96 -20.19 -21.90
N LYS A 12 -9.49 -20.48 -23.10
CA LYS A 12 -8.71 -20.53 -24.34
C LYS A 12 -8.23 -19.14 -24.79
N GLU A 13 -9.05 -18.11 -24.60
CA GLU A 13 -8.71 -16.72 -24.93
C GLU A 13 -7.72 -16.08 -23.94
N PHE A 14 -7.71 -16.50 -22.66
CA PHE A 14 -6.87 -15.93 -21.61
C PHE A 14 -5.77 -16.86 -21.07
N LYS A 15 -5.27 -17.81 -21.89
CA LYS A 15 -4.17 -18.73 -21.49
C LYS A 15 -4.43 -19.44 -20.14
N ASN A 16 -5.64 -19.95 -19.92
CA ASN A 16 -6.07 -20.61 -18.68
C ASN A 16 -6.03 -19.74 -17.42
N GLN A 17 -5.93 -18.42 -17.52
CA GLN A 17 -6.10 -17.54 -16.37
C GLN A 17 -7.59 -17.36 -16.08
N ASP A 18 -8.02 -17.76 -14.88
CA ASP A 18 -9.37 -17.49 -14.40
C ASP A 18 -9.46 -16.01 -13.96
N LEU A 19 -9.76 -15.14 -14.93
CA LEU A 19 -9.99 -13.71 -14.73
C LEU A 19 -10.87 -13.35 -13.52
N PRO A 20 -11.99 -14.08 -13.24
CA PRO A 20 -12.82 -13.78 -12.08
C PRO A 20 -12.07 -13.89 -10.76
N GLU A 21 -11.20 -14.90 -10.63
CA GLU A 21 -10.40 -15.15 -9.42
C GLU A 21 -9.34 -14.06 -9.24
N ILE A 22 -8.68 -13.63 -10.32
CA ILE A 22 -7.71 -12.52 -10.30
C ILE A 22 -8.37 -11.22 -9.84
N GLU A 23 -9.59 -10.95 -10.31
CA GLU A 23 -10.31 -9.74 -9.95
C GLU A 23 -10.79 -9.77 -8.49
N GLU A 24 -11.18 -10.94 -7.99
CA GLU A 24 -11.51 -11.15 -6.58
C GLU A 24 -10.29 -10.91 -5.68
N ILE A 25 -9.14 -11.52 -5.98
CA ILE A 25 -7.88 -11.31 -5.26
C ILE A 25 -7.48 -9.83 -5.25
N ARG A 26 -7.66 -9.13 -6.38
CA ARG A 26 -7.36 -7.70 -6.48
C ARG A 26 -8.24 -6.87 -5.56
N LYS A 27 -9.54 -7.17 -5.47
CA LYS A 27 -10.47 -6.48 -4.56
C LYS A 27 -10.11 -6.76 -3.10
N MET A 28 -9.83 -8.02 -2.76
CA MET A 28 -9.38 -8.42 -1.42
C MET A 28 -8.10 -7.70 -1.00
N SER A 29 -7.14 -7.55 -1.92
CA SER A 29 -5.86 -6.88 -1.66
C SER A 29 -6.02 -5.38 -1.40
N VAL A 30 -6.95 -4.71 -2.09
CA VAL A 30 -7.26 -3.30 -1.81
C VAL A 30 -7.95 -3.18 -0.47
N PHE A 31 -8.91 -4.06 -0.18
CA PHE A 31 -9.61 -4.08 1.09
C PHE A 31 -8.67 -4.32 2.28
N SER A 32 -7.75 -5.28 2.15
CA SER A 32 -6.76 -5.55 3.20
C SER A 32 -5.84 -4.36 3.43
N LEU A 33 -5.41 -3.67 2.38
CA LEU A 33 -4.56 -2.48 2.51
C LEU A 33 -5.30 -1.35 3.26
N VAL A 34 -6.59 -1.13 2.96
CA VAL A 34 -7.42 -0.16 3.69
C VAL A 34 -7.58 -0.56 5.16
N ALA A 35 -7.86 -1.84 5.43
CA ALA A 35 -7.98 -2.34 6.80
C ALA A 35 -6.68 -2.13 7.60
N VAL A 36 -5.51 -2.43 7.02
CA VAL A 36 -4.20 -2.21 7.65
C VAL A 36 -3.99 -0.74 8.01
N VAL A 37 -4.33 0.19 7.11
CA VAL A 37 -4.21 1.63 7.39
C VAL A 37 -5.11 2.05 8.55
N ILE A 38 -6.35 1.56 8.60
CA ILE A 38 -7.29 1.86 9.69
C ILE A 38 -6.74 1.33 11.03
N PHE A 39 -6.30 0.07 11.07
CA PHE A 39 -5.71 -0.51 12.28
C PHE A 39 -4.46 0.23 12.73
N ALA A 40 -3.59 0.62 11.80
CA ALA A 40 -2.40 1.40 12.10
C ALA A 40 -2.75 2.76 12.72
N CYS A 41 -3.75 3.47 12.20
CA CYS A 41 -4.23 4.71 12.80
C CYS A 41 -4.74 4.51 14.23
N VAL A 42 -5.51 3.44 14.48
CA VAL A 42 -6.01 3.12 15.83
C VAL A 42 -4.84 2.87 16.79
N ILE A 43 -3.84 2.09 16.37
CA ILE A 43 -2.66 1.80 17.18
C ILE A 43 -1.88 3.08 17.49
N VAL A 44 -1.64 3.93 16.51
CA VAL A 44 -0.88 5.19 16.68
C VAL A 44 -1.61 6.16 17.62
N LEU A 45 -2.94 6.22 17.54
CA LEU A 45 -3.74 7.00 18.48
C LEU A 45 -3.69 6.43 19.90
N ALA A 46 -3.70 5.11 20.03
CA ALA A 46 -3.55 4.45 21.32
C ALA A 46 -2.15 4.68 21.91
N GLU A 47 -1.09 4.55 21.10
CA GLU A 47 0.29 4.85 21.53
C GLU A 47 0.45 6.30 21.94
N LYS A 48 -0.19 7.25 21.24
CA LYS A 48 -0.20 8.65 21.67
C LYS A 48 -0.85 8.83 23.05
N HIS A 49 -1.90 8.08 23.35
CA HIS A 49 -2.57 8.16 24.64
C HIS A 49 -1.75 7.50 25.77
N VAL A 50 -1.06 6.40 25.47
CA VAL A 50 -0.31 5.60 26.47
C VAL A 50 1.10 6.15 26.72
N TYR A 51 1.83 6.46 25.65
CA TYR A 51 3.24 6.87 25.69
C TYR A 51 3.43 8.38 25.51
N GLY A 52 2.39 9.12 25.13
CA GLY A 52 2.48 10.57 24.91
C GLY A 52 3.12 10.95 23.57
N GLU A 53 3.52 9.98 22.75
CA GLU A 53 4.22 10.18 21.47
C GLU A 53 3.54 9.40 20.34
N TYR A 54 3.71 9.86 19.10
CA TYR A 54 3.20 9.14 17.94
C TYR A 54 4.27 8.20 17.42
N ASN A 55 3.92 6.95 17.12
CA ASN A 55 4.86 6.04 16.47
C ASN A 55 4.98 6.35 14.97
N ILE A 56 5.88 7.29 14.63
CA ILE A 56 6.09 7.72 13.24
C ILE A 56 6.72 6.58 12.42
N GLY A 57 7.48 5.69 13.06
CA GLY A 57 8.02 4.48 12.44
C GLY A 57 6.93 3.57 11.87
N LEU A 58 5.89 3.26 12.66
CA LEU A 58 4.75 2.46 12.22
C LEU A 58 4.03 3.11 11.02
N MET A 59 3.77 4.41 11.10
CA MET A 59 3.15 5.17 10.01
C MET A 59 3.99 5.09 8.73
N THR A 60 5.29 5.26 8.84
CA THR A 60 6.22 5.20 7.70
C THR A 60 6.17 3.84 7.00
N VAL A 61 6.17 2.75 7.76
CA VAL A 61 6.07 1.39 7.20
C VAL A 61 4.74 1.18 6.49
N VAL A 62 3.63 1.57 7.11
CA VAL A 62 2.28 1.38 6.54
C VAL A 62 2.09 2.18 5.25
N PHE A 63 2.58 3.43 5.21
CA PHE A 63 2.50 4.26 4.00
C PHE A 63 3.50 3.84 2.90
N SER A 64 4.56 3.09 3.22
CA SER A 64 5.49 2.59 2.19
C SER A 64 4.86 1.57 1.23
N ALA A 65 3.90 0.76 1.71
CA ALA A 65 3.25 -0.28 0.91
C ALA A 65 2.49 0.24 -0.33
N PRO A 66 1.57 1.23 -0.23
CA PRO A 66 0.91 1.79 -1.40
C PRO A 66 1.88 2.49 -2.37
N VAL A 67 2.98 3.04 -1.85
CA VAL A 67 4.02 3.72 -2.65
C VAL A 67 4.76 2.71 -3.51
N ILE A 68 5.22 1.60 -2.91
CA ILE A 68 5.87 0.50 -3.63
C ILE A 68 4.92 -0.09 -4.66
N MET A 69 3.65 -0.29 -4.32
CA MET A 69 2.64 -0.79 -5.27
C MET A 69 2.42 0.19 -6.44
N GLY A 70 2.44 1.50 -6.17
CA GLY A 70 2.38 2.55 -7.18
C GLY A 70 3.59 2.56 -8.09
N LEU A 71 4.80 2.48 -7.52
CA LEU A 71 6.07 2.37 -8.24
C LEU A 71 6.11 1.14 -9.12
N TYR A 72 5.77 -0.04 -8.59
CA TYR A 72 5.73 -1.28 -9.36
C TYR A 72 4.79 -1.16 -10.57
N ARG A 73 3.60 -0.57 -10.36
CA ARG A 73 2.65 -0.29 -11.46
C ARG A 73 3.19 0.72 -12.47
N CYS A 74 4.02 1.67 -12.06
CA CYS A 74 4.70 2.59 -12.97
C CYS A 74 5.68 1.87 -13.87
N PHE A 75 6.54 1.02 -13.28
CA PHE A 75 7.56 0.28 -14.02
C PHE A 75 6.95 -0.76 -14.98
N THR A 76 5.84 -1.39 -14.58
CA THR A 76 5.19 -2.44 -15.38
C THR A 76 4.15 -1.93 -16.39
N SER A 77 3.55 -0.76 -16.17
CA SER A 77 2.48 -0.25 -17.03
C SER A 77 3.00 0.86 -17.95
N LYS A 78 3.00 0.62 -19.28
CA LYS A 78 3.38 1.62 -20.31
C LYS A 78 2.47 2.87 -20.39
N LYS A 79 1.53 3.06 -19.45
CA LYS A 79 0.53 4.13 -19.46
C LYS A 79 0.99 5.33 -18.62
N LYS A 80 1.40 6.41 -19.29
CA LYS A 80 1.95 7.66 -18.72
C LYS A 80 0.99 8.46 -17.82
N HIS A 81 -0.31 8.19 -17.84
CA HIS A 81 -1.33 8.99 -17.13
C HIS A 81 -1.37 8.79 -15.59
N LYS A 82 -0.48 8.00 -14.99
CA LYS A 82 -0.46 7.76 -13.53
C LYS A 82 0.67 8.47 -12.77
N LEU A 83 1.54 9.20 -13.48
CA LEU A 83 2.66 9.94 -12.89
C LEU A 83 2.31 10.82 -11.68
N PRO A 84 1.22 11.63 -11.67
CA PRO A 84 0.96 12.52 -10.54
C PRO A 84 0.59 11.77 -9.25
N ILE A 85 -0.12 10.64 -9.35
CA ILE A 85 -0.46 9.81 -8.19
C ILE A 85 0.81 9.17 -7.62
N ILE A 86 1.71 8.71 -8.50
CA ILE A 86 2.99 8.12 -8.09
C ILE A 86 3.88 9.17 -7.43
N ALA A 87 3.98 10.36 -8.03
CA ALA A 87 4.74 11.47 -7.46
C ALA A 87 4.21 11.88 -6.08
N ALA A 88 2.89 11.97 -5.90
CA ALA A 88 2.28 12.23 -4.60
C ALA A 88 2.63 11.13 -3.57
N THR A 89 2.53 9.85 -3.95
CA THR A 89 2.91 8.75 -3.05
C THR A 89 4.39 8.78 -2.67
N VAL A 90 5.29 9.00 -3.64
CA VAL A 90 6.73 9.08 -3.37
C VAL A 90 7.06 10.28 -2.46
N TRP A 91 6.42 11.43 -2.69
CA TRP A 91 6.55 12.60 -1.83
C TRP A 91 6.11 12.31 -0.40
N PHE A 92 4.95 11.66 -0.23
CA PHE A 92 4.45 11.25 1.09
C PHE A 92 5.43 10.28 1.79
N ALA A 93 5.97 9.29 1.08
CA ALA A 93 6.98 8.39 1.64
C ALA A 93 8.25 9.12 2.09
N LEU A 94 8.76 10.05 1.29
CA LEU A 94 9.94 10.85 1.65
C LEU A 94 9.67 11.74 2.86
N TRP A 95 8.47 12.34 2.94
CA TRP A 95 8.07 13.16 4.08
C TRP A 95 8.01 12.33 5.38
N PHE A 96 7.35 11.17 5.35
CA PHE A 96 7.29 10.29 6.53
C PHE A 96 8.66 9.71 6.90
N GLY A 97 9.49 9.34 5.91
CA GLY A 97 10.86 8.89 6.16
C GLY A 97 11.73 9.98 6.78
N PHE A 98 11.58 11.23 6.36
CA PHE A 98 12.26 12.37 6.98
C PHE A 98 11.80 12.58 8.42
N LEU A 99 10.49 12.53 8.70
CA LEU A 99 9.97 12.65 10.06
C LEU A 99 10.49 11.53 10.97
N ALA A 100 10.54 10.29 10.49
CA ALA A 100 11.09 9.17 11.23
C ALA A 100 12.60 9.34 11.49
N PHE A 101 13.36 9.86 10.52
CA PHE A 101 14.77 10.17 10.71
C PHE A 101 14.98 11.25 11.78
N CYS A 102 14.19 12.34 11.75
CA CYS A 102 14.22 13.38 12.76
C CYS A 102 13.91 12.84 14.16
N GLU A 103 12.89 11.99 14.30
CA GLU A 103 12.53 11.36 15.57
C GLU A 103 13.68 10.50 16.11
N ILE A 104 14.28 9.65 15.27
CA ILE A 104 15.45 8.83 15.65
C ILE A 104 16.61 9.71 16.10
N THR A 105 16.92 10.80 15.38
CA THR A 105 18.00 11.71 15.79
C THR A 105 17.71 12.40 17.12
N SER A 106 16.45 12.82 17.36
CA SER A 106 16.06 13.44 18.63
C SER A 106 16.14 12.47 19.82
N LEU A 107 15.80 11.20 19.61
CA LEU A 107 15.95 10.14 20.63
C LEU A 107 17.41 9.83 20.95
N MET A 108 18.31 9.95 19.97
CA MET A 108 19.75 9.78 20.19
C MET A 108 20.35 10.94 20.99
N ASP A 109 19.92 12.17 20.72
CA ASP A 109 20.38 13.35 21.46
C ASP A 109 19.86 13.40 22.89
N TYR A 110 18.63 12.92 23.16
CA TYR A 110 18.06 12.84 24.51
C TYR A 110 18.77 11.83 25.43
N LYS A 111 19.44 10.81 24.85
CA LYS A 111 20.15 9.77 25.61
C LYS A 111 21.61 10.12 25.95
N ARG A 112 22.14 11.25 25.47
CA ARG A 112 23.46 11.78 25.85
C ARG A 112 23.35 12.74 27.02
#